data_AF-A0A2X2SQD3-F1
#
_entry.id   AF-A0A2X2SQD3-F1
#
_cell.length_a   1.000
_cell.length_b   1.000
_cell.length_c   1.000
_cell.angle_alpha   90.00
_cell.angle_beta   90.00
_cell.angle_gamma   90.00
#
_symmetry.space_group_name_H-M   'P 1'
#
loop_
_entity.id
_entity.type
_entity.pdbx_description
1 polymer ?
#
loop_
_entity_poly.entity_id
_entity_poly.type
_entity_poly.pdbx_seq_one_letter_code
_entity_poly.pdbx_strand_id
1 'polypeptide(L)'
;MEYYELYKKLKTVFDTQRDTELPELGIRILHNSFFSEGAKYYLPGSPHLFCQEHNLSFPSQLNDAQDDLHWADYDVDCNIHFQYHIIQPLGTPKAEGVIIVFHGLNEKKWDKYLPWAYGLATQTGKAVMLFPIAFHMSRAPERWSSRQEMYIIAQKRMNEFPDNSETSYVNAATSTRLDAFPQRLFWSGLQTYNDIVQLITDLKAGLLPTIAPTATVDLFGYSIGSFLSVILMMANPKDYFTNSKLFCFCGGMTIDRMFPISKYIMDGRAAITMQKTFAELLSTNFKNDDRLRHYQDSNLHFGEGWFKRCCATTITRKNVNSAFCSWRSKSKL
;
A
#
# COMPACT_ATOMS: atom_id res chain seq x y z
N MET A 1 20.78 -23.67 -8.92
CA MET A 1 20.79 -22.36 -9.59
C MET A 1 21.20 -21.33 -8.56
N GLU A 2 22.23 -20.55 -8.85
CA GLU A 2 22.69 -19.50 -7.94
C GLU A 2 21.67 -18.36 -7.86
N TYR A 3 21.66 -17.61 -6.74
CA TYR A 3 20.67 -16.54 -6.52
C TYR A 3 20.64 -15.51 -7.66
N TYR A 4 21.80 -15.14 -8.18
CA TYR A 4 21.93 -14.15 -9.26
C TYR A 4 21.38 -14.65 -10.60
N GLU A 5 21.55 -15.94 -10.91
CA GLU A 5 21.01 -16.55 -12.12
C GLU A 5 19.47 -16.60 -12.06
N LEU A 6 18.94 -17.01 -10.90
CA LEU A 6 17.51 -17.01 -10.64
C LEU A 6 16.91 -15.61 -10.79
N TYR A 7 17.53 -14.62 -10.15
CA TYR A 7 17.12 -13.22 -10.24
C TYR A 7 17.05 -12.74 -11.70
N LYS A 8 18.12 -12.94 -12.48
CA LYS A 8 18.16 -12.53 -13.89
C LYS A 8 17.06 -13.19 -14.69
N LYS A 9 16.89 -14.50 -14.52
CA LYS A 9 15.91 -15.28 -15.26
C LYS A 9 14.48 -14.81 -14.96
N LEU A 10 14.12 -14.72 -13.68
CA LEU A 10 12.81 -14.23 -13.25
C LEU A 10 12.54 -12.83 -13.78
N LYS A 11 13.52 -11.92 -13.68
CA LYS A 11 13.40 -10.54 -14.18
C LYS A 11 13.17 -10.50 -15.68
N THR A 12 13.97 -11.22 -16.47
CA THR A 12 13.82 -11.26 -17.93
C THR A 12 12.43 -11.72 -18.34
N VAL A 13 11.88 -12.73 -17.67
CA VAL A 13 10.54 -13.24 -17.95
C VAL A 13 9.47 -12.24 -17.51
N PHE A 14 9.58 -11.71 -16.30
CA PHE A 14 8.65 -10.73 -15.74
C PHE A 14 8.53 -9.47 -16.60
N ASP A 15 9.66 -8.97 -17.13
CA ASP A 15 9.70 -7.77 -17.97
C ASP A 15 8.96 -7.96 -19.31
N THR A 16 8.68 -9.20 -19.74
CA THR A 16 7.88 -9.43 -20.95
C THR A 16 6.42 -9.04 -20.79
N GLN A 17 5.93 -8.91 -19.53
CA GLN A 17 4.53 -8.65 -19.19
C GLN A 17 3.56 -9.64 -19.85
N ARG A 18 3.99 -10.89 -20.03
CA ARG A 18 3.19 -11.98 -20.58
C ARG A 18 3.13 -13.12 -19.58
N ASP A 19 1.95 -13.71 -19.48
CA ASP A 19 1.75 -14.94 -18.73
C ASP A 19 2.71 -16.02 -19.25
N THR A 20 3.58 -16.49 -18.36
CA THR A 20 4.68 -17.38 -18.74
C THR A 20 4.82 -18.49 -17.71
N GLU A 21 4.82 -19.73 -18.19
CA GLU A 21 5.21 -20.89 -17.38
C GLU A 21 6.72 -21.10 -17.45
N LEU A 22 7.32 -21.47 -16.31
CA LEU A 22 8.73 -21.77 -16.16
C LEU A 22 8.85 -23.18 -15.57
N PRO A 23 8.68 -24.25 -16.38
CA PRO A 23 8.67 -25.63 -15.92
C PRO A 23 9.91 -26.02 -15.11
N GLU A 24 11.08 -25.52 -15.51
CA GLU A 24 12.36 -25.73 -14.85
C GLU A 24 12.46 -25.07 -13.47
N LEU A 25 11.62 -24.07 -13.19
CA LEU A 25 11.48 -23.45 -11.88
C LEU A 25 10.21 -23.95 -11.16
N GLY A 26 9.40 -24.80 -11.78
CA GLY A 26 8.18 -25.31 -11.18
C GLY A 26 7.15 -24.22 -10.88
N ILE A 27 7.17 -23.07 -11.58
CA ILE A 27 6.23 -21.95 -11.37
C ILE A 27 5.67 -21.40 -12.67
N ARG A 28 4.61 -20.60 -12.57
CA ARG A 28 4.13 -19.69 -13.60
C ARG A 28 4.00 -18.27 -13.06
N ILE A 29 4.22 -17.28 -13.92
CA ILE A 29 4.06 -15.85 -13.63
C ILE A 29 2.86 -15.36 -14.43
N LEU A 30 1.90 -14.73 -13.77
CA LEU A 30 0.67 -14.21 -14.37
C LEU A 30 0.55 -12.70 -14.11
N HIS A 31 0.08 -11.96 -15.11
CA HIS A 31 -0.11 -10.51 -15.06
C HIS A 31 -1.60 -10.19 -15.15
N ASN A 32 -2.17 -9.62 -14.10
CA ASN A 32 -3.61 -9.43 -13.99
C ASN A 32 -3.94 -7.95 -13.89
N SER A 33 -4.88 -7.49 -14.71
CA SER A 33 -5.41 -6.13 -14.64
C SER A 33 -6.32 -5.98 -13.42
N PHE A 34 -6.33 -4.77 -12.85
CA PHE A 34 -7.16 -4.38 -11.73
C PHE A 34 -7.69 -2.98 -11.93
N PHE A 35 -8.97 -2.78 -11.57
CA PHE A 35 -9.63 -1.49 -11.56
C PHE A 35 -10.03 -1.14 -10.12
N SER A 36 -9.48 -0.04 -9.60
CA SER A 36 -9.77 0.47 -8.25
C SER A 36 -11.13 1.16 -8.22
N GLU A 37 -12.19 0.39 -7.92
CA GLU A 37 -13.57 0.90 -7.93
C GLU A 37 -13.77 2.04 -6.92
N GLY A 38 -13.08 1.95 -5.77
CA GLY A 38 -13.17 2.92 -4.69
C GLY A 38 -12.42 4.24 -4.95
N ALA A 39 -11.51 4.29 -5.92
CA ALA A 39 -10.64 5.45 -6.15
C ALA A 39 -11.43 6.77 -6.26
N LYS A 40 -12.56 6.76 -6.99
CA LYS A 40 -13.43 7.93 -7.17
C LYS A 40 -14.02 8.49 -5.88
N TYR A 41 -14.15 7.68 -4.85
CA TYR A 41 -14.74 8.08 -3.57
C TYR A 41 -13.69 8.65 -2.60
N TYR A 42 -12.42 8.28 -2.80
CA TYR A 42 -11.34 8.51 -1.84
C TYR A 42 -10.25 9.49 -2.33
N LEU A 43 -9.98 9.55 -3.62
CA LEU A 43 -8.81 10.30 -4.10
C LEU A 43 -9.08 11.80 -4.25
N PRO A 44 -8.25 12.66 -3.64
CA PRO A 44 -8.27 14.11 -3.89
C PRO A 44 -8.28 14.46 -5.39
N GLY A 45 -9.04 15.49 -5.76
CA GLY A 45 -9.30 15.84 -7.16
C GLY A 45 -10.53 15.18 -7.77
N SER A 46 -11.06 14.11 -7.18
CA SER A 46 -12.33 13.54 -7.64
C SER A 46 -13.51 14.52 -7.44
N PRO A 47 -14.45 14.61 -8.41
CA PRO A 47 -15.70 15.36 -8.25
C PRO A 47 -16.73 14.63 -7.37
N HIS A 48 -16.45 13.39 -6.96
CA HIS A 48 -17.40 12.50 -6.29
C HIS A 48 -16.87 11.95 -4.95
N LEU A 49 -16.20 12.79 -4.16
CA LEU A 49 -15.77 12.42 -2.82
C LEU A 49 -16.98 12.09 -1.94
N PHE A 50 -17.14 10.81 -1.61
CA PHE A 50 -18.38 10.30 -1.04
C PHE A 50 -18.13 9.06 -0.18
N CYS A 51 -18.70 9.00 1.02
CA CYS A 51 -18.73 7.79 1.81
C CYS A 51 -20.02 7.01 1.50
N GLN A 52 -19.86 5.81 0.94
CA GLN A 52 -20.99 4.96 0.58
C GLN A 52 -21.73 4.41 1.82
N GLU A 53 -21.01 4.05 2.88
CA GLU A 53 -21.59 3.46 4.10
C GLU A 53 -22.53 4.43 4.82
N HIS A 54 -22.19 5.72 4.83
CA HIS A 54 -22.96 6.75 5.54
C HIS A 54 -23.74 7.68 4.61
N ASN A 55 -23.73 7.43 3.30
CA ASN A 55 -24.37 8.26 2.29
C ASN A 55 -24.00 9.76 2.43
N LEU A 56 -22.70 10.05 2.58
CA LEU A 56 -22.20 11.39 2.91
C LEU A 56 -21.23 11.91 1.84
N SER A 57 -21.55 13.06 1.25
CA SER A 57 -20.68 13.76 0.30
C SER A 57 -19.70 14.71 0.98
N PHE A 58 -18.51 14.86 0.43
CA PHE A 58 -17.50 15.82 0.88
C PHE A 58 -17.16 16.84 -0.21
N PRO A 59 -16.74 18.06 0.16
CA PRO A 59 -16.24 19.04 -0.80
C PRO A 59 -15.04 18.51 -1.58
N SER A 60 -14.90 18.96 -2.84
CA SER A 60 -13.73 18.63 -3.66
C SER A 60 -12.45 19.18 -3.01
N GLN A 61 -11.39 18.38 -3.03
CA GLN A 61 -10.05 18.74 -2.54
C GLN A 61 -9.08 18.97 -3.71
N LEU A 62 -9.55 19.58 -4.80
CA LEU A 62 -8.75 19.78 -6.01
C LEU A 62 -7.50 20.63 -5.75
N ASN A 63 -7.61 21.69 -4.94
CA ASN A 63 -6.48 22.55 -4.59
C ASN A 63 -5.47 21.82 -3.69
N ASP A 64 -5.94 20.97 -2.77
CA ASP A 64 -5.07 20.16 -1.90
C ASP A 64 -4.32 19.07 -2.69
N ALA A 65 -4.80 18.73 -3.88
CA ALA A 65 -4.19 17.75 -4.76
C ALA A 65 -3.11 18.34 -5.69
N GLN A 66 -2.85 19.65 -5.66
CA GLN A 66 -1.85 20.29 -6.50
C GLN A 66 -0.49 20.37 -5.81
N ASP A 67 0.55 20.06 -6.57
CA ASP A 67 1.95 20.21 -6.19
C ASP A 67 2.78 20.50 -7.45
N ASP A 68 4.10 20.53 -7.32
CA ASP A 68 5.01 20.85 -8.44
C ASP A 68 5.03 19.79 -9.56
N LEU A 69 4.37 18.65 -9.37
CA LEU A 69 4.16 17.67 -10.42
C LEU A 69 2.86 17.94 -11.19
N HIS A 70 1.98 18.81 -10.68
CA HIS A 70 0.75 19.28 -11.31
C HIS A 70 -0.24 18.17 -11.70
N TRP A 71 -0.36 17.12 -10.87
CA TRP A 71 -1.39 16.07 -11.01
C TRP A 71 -2.25 15.98 -9.77
N ALA A 72 -3.57 16.17 -9.94
CA ALA A 72 -4.51 15.76 -8.92
C ALA A 72 -4.46 14.23 -8.75
N ASP A 73 -4.69 13.75 -7.53
CA ASP A 73 -4.49 12.35 -7.19
C ASP A 73 -5.43 11.41 -7.99
N TYR A 74 -6.67 11.84 -8.22
CA TYR A 74 -7.66 11.10 -9.02
C TYR A 74 -7.37 11.12 -10.54
N ASP A 75 -6.58 12.07 -11.04
CA ASP A 75 -6.25 12.15 -12.47
C ASP A 75 -5.11 11.19 -12.86
N VAL A 76 -4.51 10.51 -11.88
CA VAL A 76 -3.45 9.52 -12.11
C VAL A 76 -4.07 8.20 -12.54
N ASP A 77 -4.30 8.05 -13.85
CA ASP A 77 -4.97 6.88 -14.43
C ASP A 77 -4.31 5.55 -14.05
N CYS A 78 -2.98 5.47 -14.08
CA CYS A 78 -2.26 4.24 -13.69
C CYS A 78 -2.42 3.87 -12.20
N ASN A 79 -2.93 4.78 -11.35
CA ASN A 79 -3.27 4.47 -9.97
C ASN A 79 -4.70 3.91 -9.81
N ILE A 80 -5.54 4.06 -10.84
CA ILE A 80 -6.91 3.54 -10.93
C ILE A 80 -6.93 2.23 -11.72
N HIS A 81 -6.24 2.20 -12.87
CA HIS A 81 -6.07 1.06 -13.74
C HIS A 81 -4.62 0.56 -13.66
N PHE A 82 -4.40 -0.57 -12.99
CA PHE A 82 -3.04 -1.10 -12.80
C PHE A 82 -3.00 -2.61 -12.91
N GLN A 83 -1.78 -3.16 -12.83
CA GLN A 83 -1.57 -4.60 -12.79
C GLN A 83 -1.06 -5.07 -11.43
N TYR A 84 -1.53 -6.23 -11.01
CA TYR A 84 -0.92 -7.05 -9.97
C TYR A 84 -0.44 -8.36 -10.59
N HIS A 85 0.50 -9.03 -9.90
CA HIS A 85 1.17 -10.19 -10.47
C HIS A 85 1.05 -11.41 -9.56
N ILE A 86 0.94 -12.59 -10.15
CA ILE A 86 0.83 -13.85 -9.41
C ILE A 86 2.01 -14.74 -9.79
N ILE A 87 2.76 -15.19 -8.79
CA ILE A 87 3.75 -16.28 -8.92
C ILE A 87 3.11 -17.52 -8.30
N GLN A 88 2.86 -18.55 -9.09
CA GLN A 88 2.14 -19.74 -8.64
C GLN A 88 2.93 -21.02 -8.95
N PRO A 89 3.00 -21.98 -8.01
CA PRO A 89 3.57 -23.30 -8.29
C PRO A 89 2.82 -24.05 -9.40
N LEU A 90 3.57 -24.71 -10.28
CA LEU A 90 3.01 -25.65 -11.25
C LEU A 90 2.47 -26.89 -10.54
N GLY A 91 1.51 -27.58 -11.18
CA GLY A 91 0.90 -28.79 -10.63
C GLY A 91 -0.36 -28.55 -9.78
N THR A 92 -0.68 -27.29 -9.43
CA THR A 92 -1.99 -26.93 -8.86
C THR A 92 -2.77 -26.08 -9.86
N PRO A 93 -3.86 -26.62 -10.48
CA PRO A 93 -4.68 -25.85 -11.40
C PRO A 93 -5.24 -24.59 -10.75
N LYS A 94 -5.71 -24.73 -9.50
CA LYS A 94 -6.15 -23.64 -8.62
C LYS A 94 -5.37 -23.68 -7.30
N ALA A 95 -4.77 -22.57 -6.90
CA ALA A 95 -4.07 -22.48 -5.63
C ALA A 95 -5.08 -22.41 -4.46
N GLU A 96 -4.87 -23.22 -3.43
CA GLU A 96 -5.69 -23.26 -2.20
C GLU A 96 -5.20 -22.29 -1.11
N GLY A 97 -4.11 -21.57 -1.38
CA GLY A 97 -3.58 -20.55 -0.50
C GLY A 97 -2.89 -19.46 -1.29
N VAL A 98 -2.97 -18.24 -0.78
CA VAL A 98 -2.39 -17.03 -1.34
C VAL A 98 -1.61 -16.29 -0.28
N ILE A 99 -0.45 -15.76 -0.64
CA ILE A 99 0.30 -14.77 0.15
C ILE A 99 0.30 -13.46 -0.62
N ILE A 100 -0.31 -12.41 -0.08
CA ILE A 100 -0.27 -11.06 -0.65
C ILE A 100 0.98 -10.35 -0.12
N VAL A 101 1.82 -9.88 -1.04
CA VAL A 101 3.08 -9.20 -0.74
C VAL A 101 2.95 -7.70 -1.00
N PHE A 102 3.20 -6.91 0.04
CA PHE A 102 3.31 -5.45 -0.06
C PHE A 102 4.75 -4.98 0.01
N HIS A 103 5.11 -4.08 -0.91
CA HIS A 103 6.45 -3.53 -1.05
C HIS A 103 6.71 -2.35 -0.08
N GLY A 104 7.94 -1.82 -0.13
CA GLY A 104 8.39 -0.71 0.73
C GLY A 104 8.04 0.66 0.19
N LEU A 105 8.31 1.71 0.97
CA LEU A 105 8.03 3.08 0.56
C LEU A 105 8.95 3.49 -0.60
N ASN A 106 8.41 4.22 -1.57
CA ASN A 106 9.09 4.71 -2.77
C ASN A 106 9.67 3.64 -3.72
N GLU A 107 9.21 2.38 -3.63
CA GLU A 107 9.58 1.36 -4.61
C GLU A 107 9.02 1.61 -6.00
N LYS A 108 9.82 1.27 -7.02
CA LYS A 108 9.50 1.48 -8.44
C LYS A 108 9.45 0.20 -9.26
N LYS A 109 10.09 -0.90 -8.79
CA LYS A 109 10.18 -2.16 -9.53
C LYS A 109 10.07 -3.38 -8.62
N TRP A 110 9.56 -4.47 -9.18
CA TRP A 110 9.43 -5.76 -8.49
C TRP A 110 10.73 -6.58 -8.46
N ASP A 111 11.79 -6.16 -9.15
CA ASP A 111 13.06 -6.88 -9.36
C ASP A 111 13.55 -7.66 -8.13
N LYS A 112 13.65 -7.01 -6.96
CA LYS A 112 14.13 -7.64 -5.72
C LYS A 112 13.12 -8.57 -5.04
N TYR A 113 11.84 -8.41 -5.36
CA TYR A 113 10.75 -9.22 -4.82
C TYR A 113 10.54 -10.51 -5.61
N LEU A 114 11.00 -10.59 -6.87
CA LEU A 114 10.79 -11.78 -7.70
C LEU A 114 11.43 -13.04 -7.08
N PRO A 115 12.71 -13.02 -6.62
CA PRO A 115 13.27 -14.19 -5.94
C PRO A 115 12.55 -14.52 -4.63
N TRP A 116 12.04 -13.52 -3.91
CA TRP A 116 11.27 -13.74 -2.68
C TRP A 116 9.94 -14.42 -2.99
N ALA A 117 9.21 -13.94 -4.00
CA ALA A 117 7.95 -14.52 -4.43
C ALA A 117 8.13 -15.97 -4.92
N TYR A 118 9.19 -16.23 -5.68
CA TYR A 118 9.57 -17.59 -6.05
C TYR A 118 9.84 -18.48 -4.82
N GLY A 119 10.65 -18.00 -3.87
CA GLY A 119 10.97 -18.75 -2.66
C GLY A 119 9.73 -19.04 -1.82
N LEU A 120 8.86 -18.04 -1.63
CA LEU A 120 7.60 -18.19 -0.92
C LEU A 120 6.67 -19.19 -1.62
N ALA A 121 6.51 -19.08 -2.94
CA ALA A 121 5.63 -19.97 -3.69
C ALA A 121 6.10 -21.42 -3.63
N THR A 122 7.39 -21.67 -3.88
CA THR A 122 7.96 -23.03 -3.93
C THR A 122 8.04 -23.69 -2.56
N GLN A 123 8.31 -22.93 -1.49
CA GLN A 123 8.43 -23.50 -0.14
C GLN A 123 7.10 -23.70 0.57
N THR A 124 6.08 -22.88 0.25
CA THR A 124 4.77 -22.95 0.92
C THR A 124 3.71 -23.68 0.10
N GLY A 125 3.94 -23.86 -1.20
CA GLY A 125 2.93 -24.35 -2.15
C GLY A 125 1.80 -23.34 -2.44
N LYS A 126 1.86 -22.13 -1.87
CA LYS A 126 0.86 -21.07 -2.07
C LYS A 126 1.17 -20.24 -3.31
N ALA A 127 0.14 -19.65 -3.91
CA ALA A 127 0.33 -18.58 -4.87
C ALA A 127 0.80 -17.30 -4.14
N VAL A 128 1.65 -16.51 -4.77
CA VAL A 128 2.14 -15.24 -4.23
C VAL A 128 1.65 -14.10 -5.11
N MET A 129 0.89 -13.18 -4.52
CA MET A 129 0.37 -11.99 -5.19
C MET A 129 1.24 -10.78 -4.87
N LEU A 130 1.93 -10.24 -5.88
CA LEU A 130 2.63 -8.96 -5.80
C LEU A 130 1.63 -7.83 -6.06
N PHE A 131 1.15 -7.18 -4.99
CA PHE A 131 0.12 -6.16 -5.08
C PHE A 131 0.71 -4.76 -4.85
N PRO A 132 0.63 -3.84 -5.83
CA PRO A 132 1.22 -2.51 -5.68
C PRO A 132 0.38 -1.61 -4.77
N ILE A 133 1.05 -0.94 -3.83
CA ILE A 133 0.46 0.11 -3.00
C ILE A 133 0.18 1.33 -3.88
N ALA A 134 -0.91 2.05 -3.61
CA ALA A 134 -1.26 3.27 -4.33
C ALA A 134 -0.08 4.24 -4.46
N PHE A 135 0.06 4.84 -5.65
CA PHE A 135 1.15 5.77 -6.03
C PHE A 135 2.58 5.20 -5.96
N HIS A 136 2.73 3.87 -6.04
CA HIS A 136 4.02 3.18 -6.10
C HIS A 136 4.07 2.15 -7.24
N MET A 137 5.27 1.64 -7.56
CA MET A 137 5.43 0.62 -8.61
C MET A 137 4.74 1.06 -9.93
N SER A 138 3.86 0.21 -10.47
CA SER A 138 3.04 0.46 -11.65
C SER A 138 1.88 1.44 -11.43
N ARG A 139 1.63 1.85 -10.18
CA ARG A 139 0.59 2.82 -9.79
C ARG A 139 1.08 4.26 -9.72
N ALA A 140 2.28 4.53 -10.24
CA ALA A 140 2.85 5.87 -10.32
C ALA A 140 3.18 6.21 -11.77
N PRO A 141 2.99 7.46 -12.22
CA PRO A 141 3.42 7.91 -13.54
C PRO A 141 4.91 7.63 -13.77
N GLU A 142 5.26 7.19 -14.97
CA GLU A 142 6.66 6.91 -15.36
C GLU A 142 7.56 8.13 -15.16
N ARG A 143 7.02 9.33 -15.41
CA ARG A 143 7.66 10.61 -15.14
C ARG A 143 8.21 10.73 -13.72
N TRP A 144 7.54 10.16 -12.72
CA TRP A 144 7.99 10.20 -11.32
C TRP A 144 9.19 9.29 -11.04
N SER A 145 9.59 8.48 -12.03
CA SER A 145 10.80 7.66 -12.03
C SER A 145 11.85 8.19 -13.02
N SER A 146 11.53 9.23 -13.80
CA SER A 146 12.43 9.84 -14.77
C SER A 146 13.54 10.61 -14.07
N ARG A 147 14.79 10.17 -14.24
CA ARG A 147 15.96 10.82 -13.64
C ARG A 147 16.07 12.28 -14.08
N GLN A 148 15.83 12.57 -15.36
CA GLN A 148 15.98 13.90 -15.92
C GLN A 148 14.93 14.86 -15.33
N GLU A 149 13.67 14.43 -15.30
CA GLU A 149 12.57 15.29 -14.85
C GLU A 149 12.58 15.46 -13.34
N MET A 150 12.83 14.38 -12.59
CA MET A 150 12.89 14.44 -11.13
C MET A 150 14.15 15.13 -10.61
N TYR A 151 15.21 15.22 -11.41
CA TYR A 151 16.36 16.06 -11.08
C TYR A 151 15.98 17.55 -11.04
N ILE A 152 15.14 18.00 -11.97
CA ILE A 152 14.65 19.40 -11.99
C ILE A 152 13.83 19.68 -10.71
N ILE A 153 12.94 18.77 -10.33
CA ILE A 153 12.15 18.89 -9.09
C ILE A 153 13.05 18.88 -7.85
N ALA A 154 14.05 17.98 -7.80
CA ALA A 154 15.00 17.93 -6.70
C ALA A 154 15.80 19.25 -6.58
N GLN A 155 16.27 19.81 -7.69
CA GLN A 155 16.99 21.09 -7.70
C GLN A 155 16.10 22.24 -7.23
N LYS A 156 14.83 22.28 -7.66
CA LYS A 156 13.86 23.26 -7.17
C LYS A 156 13.71 23.17 -5.65
N ARG A 157 13.50 21.97 -5.10
CA ARG A 157 13.41 21.75 -3.65
C ARG A 157 14.68 22.16 -2.89
N MET A 158 15.87 21.89 -3.44
CA MET A 158 17.14 22.32 -2.83
C MET A 158 17.29 23.83 -2.80
N ASN A 159 16.84 24.53 -3.86
CA ASN A 159 16.89 25.99 -3.93
C ASN A 159 15.88 26.65 -2.98
N GLU A 160 14.67 26.10 -2.89
CA GLU A 160 13.61 26.62 -2.01
C GLU A 160 13.87 26.32 -0.54
N PHE A 161 14.52 25.19 -0.24
CA PHE A 161 14.81 24.73 1.11
C PHE A 161 16.29 24.35 1.27
N PRO A 162 17.20 25.34 1.43
CA PRO A 162 18.64 25.10 1.52
C PRO A 162 19.06 24.14 2.65
N ASP A 163 18.30 24.11 3.74
CA ASP A 163 18.57 23.24 4.90
C ASP A 163 17.97 21.82 4.78
N ASN A 164 17.32 21.49 3.65
CA ASN A 164 16.68 20.19 3.47
C ASN A 164 17.72 19.08 3.26
N SER A 165 17.65 18.04 4.09
CA SER A 165 18.53 16.88 4.01
C SER A 165 18.03 15.81 3.04
N GLU A 166 18.94 15.01 2.48
CA GLU A 166 18.62 13.79 1.71
C GLU A 166 17.76 14.00 0.44
N THR A 167 17.67 15.23 -0.07
CA THR A 167 17.00 15.53 -1.35
C THR A 167 17.68 14.80 -2.50
N SER A 168 16.92 14.11 -3.35
CA SER A 168 17.44 13.39 -4.51
C SER A 168 16.39 13.29 -5.62
N TYR A 169 16.82 13.03 -6.87
CA TYR A 169 15.88 12.74 -7.95
C TYR A 169 15.07 11.44 -7.72
N VAL A 170 15.53 10.54 -6.85
CA VAL A 170 14.85 9.27 -6.57
C VAL A 170 13.65 9.48 -5.64
N ASN A 171 13.75 10.41 -4.69
CA ASN A 171 12.69 10.70 -3.72
C ASN A 171 11.91 11.98 -4.04
N ALA A 172 12.29 12.72 -5.10
CA ALA A 172 11.71 14.02 -5.44
C ALA A 172 10.18 13.97 -5.58
N ALA A 173 9.63 13.01 -6.34
CA ALA A 173 8.18 12.92 -6.54
C ALA A 173 7.44 12.68 -5.21
N THR A 174 7.83 11.64 -4.48
CA THR A 174 7.22 11.26 -3.20
C THR A 174 7.33 12.38 -2.17
N SER A 175 8.50 13.01 -2.07
CA SER A 175 8.75 14.09 -1.11
C SER A 175 7.95 15.34 -1.45
N THR A 176 7.90 15.74 -2.73
CA THR A 176 7.09 16.89 -3.19
C THR A 176 5.61 16.69 -2.85
N ARG A 177 5.06 15.51 -3.18
CA ARG A 177 3.65 15.20 -2.94
C ARG A 177 3.30 15.18 -1.47
N LEU A 178 4.12 14.55 -0.64
CA LEU A 178 3.85 14.43 0.80
C LEU A 178 4.14 15.71 1.57
N ASP A 179 5.05 16.55 1.10
CA ASP A 179 5.28 17.89 1.65
C ASP A 179 4.10 18.82 1.35
N ALA A 180 3.53 18.74 0.14
CA ALA A 180 2.36 19.53 -0.25
C ALA A 180 1.06 19.10 0.45
N PHE A 181 0.81 17.78 0.52
CA PHE A 181 -0.42 17.26 1.14
C PHE A 181 -0.17 15.94 1.89
N PRO A 182 0.26 16.01 3.17
CA PRO A 182 0.59 14.85 4.00
C PRO A 182 -0.52 13.80 4.13
N GLN A 183 -1.78 14.21 4.09
CA GLN A 183 -2.95 13.33 4.18
C GLN A 183 -2.98 12.29 3.05
N ARG A 184 -2.24 12.49 1.95
CA ARG A 184 -2.03 11.47 0.91
C ARG A 184 -1.55 10.14 1.45
N LEU A 185 -0.78 10.13 2.55
CA LEU A 185 -0.38 8.88 3.20
C LEU A 185 -1.62 8.06 3.62
N PHE A 186 -2.62 8.71 4.21
CA PHE A 186 -3.87 8.07 4.59
C PHE A 186 -4.69 7.67 3.37
N TRP A 187 -4.92 8.59 2.42
CA TRP A 187 -5.77 8.32 1.25
C TRP A 187 -5.21 7.21 0.36
N SER A 188 -3.89 7.14 0.19
CA SER A 188 -3.21 6.05 -0.53
C SER A 188 -3.36 4.72 0.20
N GLY A 189 -3.24 4.74 1.53
CA GLY A 189 -3.46 3.57 2.37
C GLY A 189 -4.90 3.09 2.31
N LEU A 190 -5.87 4.00 2.40
CA LEU A 190 -7.30 3.70 2.34
C LEU A 190 -7.71 3.13 0.98
N GLN A 191 -7.20 3.71 -0.11
CA GLN A 191 -7.41 3.15 -1.45
C GLN A 191 -6.88 1.72 -1.53
N THR A 192 -5.61 1.51 -1.15
CA THR A 192 -5.01 0.16 -1.19
C THR A 192 -5.75 -0.83 -0.29
N TYR A 193 -6.20 -0.40 0.88
CA TYR A 193 -7.03 -1.20 1.79
C TYR A 193 -8.32 -1.67 1.10
N ASN A 194 -9.05 -0.74 0.47
CA ASN A 194 -10.28 -1.04 -0.24
C ASN A 194 -10.03 -1.92 -1.48
N ASP A 195 -8.94 -1.67 -2.22
CA ASP A 195 -8.54 -2.49 -3.36
C ASP A 195 -8.30 -3.96 -2.95
N ILE A 196 -7.73 -4.18 -1.76
CA ILE A 196 -7.51 -5.53 -1.22
C ILE A 196 -8.81 -6.18 -0.77
N VAL A 197 -9.74 -5.41 -0.18
CA VAL A 197 -11.08 -5.91 0.14
C VAL A 197 -11.81 -6.32 -1.13
N GLN A 198 -11.72 -5.52 -2.20
CA GLN A 198 -12.26 -5.83 -3.52
C GLN A 198 -11.62 -7.12 -4.08
N LEU A 199 -10.28 -7.18 -4.14
CA LEU A 199 -9.54 -8.36 -4.63
C LEU A 199 -9.94 -9.66 -3.90
N ILE A 200 -10.05 -9.62 -2.57
CA ILE A 200 -10.43 -10.81 -1.80
C ILE A 200 -11.92 -11.13 -2.01
N THR A 201 -12.78 -10.12 -2.15
CA THR A 201 -14.19 -10.33 -2.51
C THR A 201 -14.30 -11.06 -3.84
N ASP A 202 -13.56 -10.62 -4.86
CA ASP A 202 -13.52 -11.23 -6.19
C ASP A 202 -12.95 -12.65 -6.16
N LEU A 203 -11.90 -12.87 -5.35
CA LEU A 203 -11.34 -14.20 -5.11
C LEU A 203 -12.40 -15.13 -4.52
N LYS A 204 -13.10 -14.71 -3.45
CA LYS A 204 -14.15 -15.51 -2.79
C LYS A 204 -15.36 -15.75 -3.71
N ALA A 205 -15.64 -14.85 -4.64
CA ALA A 205 -16.65 -15.03 -5.68
C ALA A 205 -16.20 -15.96 -6.82
N GLY A 206 -14.94 -16.40 -6.82
CA GLY A 206 -14.38 -17.30 -7.83
C GLY A 206 -14.02 -16.63 -9.15
N LEU A 207 -13.83 -15.31 -9.15
CA LEU A 207 -13.50 -14.52 -10.34
C LEU A 207 -12.01 -14.61 -10.70
N LEU A 208 -11.15 -15.08 -9.80
CA LEU A 208 -9.72 -15.33 -10.07
C LEU A 208 -9.53 -16.75 -10.62
N PRO A 209 -9.20 -16.95 -11.91
CA PRO A 209 -9.28 -18.27 -12.55
C PRO A 209 -8.33 -19.32 -11.96
N THR A 210 -7.15 -18.89 -11.49
CA THR A 210 -6.08 -19.77 -11.01
C THR A 210 -6.02 -19.92 -9.50
N ILE A 211 -6.98 -19.34 -8.77
CA ILE A 211 -7.05 -19.36 -7.30
C ILE A 211 -8.38 -19.98 -6.88
N ALA A 212 -8.37 -20.85 -5.88
CA ALA A 212 -9.60 -21.45 -5.37
C ALA A 212 -10.43 -20.40 -4.59
N PRO A 213 -11.76 -20.35 -4.72
CA PRO A 213 -12.60 -19.46 -3.91
C PRO A 213 -12.46 -19.70 -2.40
N THR A 214 -12.11 -20.92 -2.02
CA THR A 214 -11.84 -21.34 -0.64
C THR A 214 -10.44 -20.99 -0.16
N ALA A 215 -9.59 -20.40 -1.00
CA ALA A 215 -8.18 -20.22 -0.69
C ALA A 215 -7.97 -19.39 0.60
N THR A 216 -7.02 -19.84 1.41
CA THR A 216 -6.52 -19.06 2.55
C THR A 216 -5.77 -17.83 2.04
N VAL A 217 -5.86 -16.72 2.76
CA VAL A 217 -5.12 -15.49 2.44
C VAL A 217 -4.15 -15.22 3.57
N ASP A 218 -2.86 -15.06 3.28
CA ASP A 218 -1.83 -14.61 4.22
C ASP A 218 -1.21 -13.32 3.71
N LEU A 219 -0.53 -12.59 4.59
CA LEU A 219 0.10 -11.30 4.28
C LEU A 219 1.60 -11.35 4.52
N PHE A 220 2.35 -10.75 3.60
CA PHE A 220 3.76 -10.43 3.75
C PHE A 220 3.93 -8.92 3.51
N GLY A 221 4.31 -8.18 4.55
CA GLY A 221 4.60 -6.76 4.43
C GLY A 221 6.09 -6.46 4.51
N TYR A 222 6.64 -5.67 3.59
CA TYR A 222 7.99 -5.12 3.71
C TYR A 222 7.94 -3.62 3.98
N SER A 223 8.68 -3.15 5.00
CA SER A 223 8.74 -1.71 5.35
C SER A 223 7.33 -1.10 5.54
N ILE A 224 6.95 -0.05 4.80
CA ILE A 224 5.59 0.54 4.88
C ILE A 224 4.49 -0.47 4.53
N GLY A 225 4.78 -1.49 3.72
CA GLY A 225 3.86 -2.61 3.47
C GLY A 225 3.52 -3.38 4.74
N SER A 226 4.43 -3.45 5.73
CA SER A 226 4.11 -4.03 7.06
C SER A 226 3.07 -3.19 7.80
N PHE A 227 3.14 -1.87 7.71
CA PHE A 227 2.18 -0.97 8.35
C PHE A 227 0.76 -1.20 7.80
N LEU A 228 0.61 -1.26 6.47
CA LEU A 228 -0.66 -1.58 5.83
C LEU A 228 -1.15 -2.99 6.18
N SER A 229 -0.25 -3.98 6.19
CA SER A 229 -0.60 -5.36 6.52
C SER A 229 -1.13 -5.53 7.95
N VAL A 230 -0.51 -4.83 8.91
CA VAL A 230 -0.97 -4.80 10.30
C VAL A 230 -2.37 -4.17 10.41
N ILE A 231 -2.64 -3.09 9.66
CA ILE A 231 -3.97 -2.47 9.61
C ILE A 231 -5.00 -3.46 9.04
N LEU A 232 -4.71 -4.13 7.93
CA LEU A 232 -5.61 -5.13 7.33
C LEU A 232 -5.94 -6.27 8.31
N MET A 233 -4.92 -6.82 8.98
CA MET A 233 -5.10 -7.88 9.97
C MET A 233 -5.97 -7.44 11.16
N MET A 234 -5.75 -6.23 11.68
CA MET A 234 -6.50 -5.73 12.85
C MET A 234 -7.92 -5.28 12.50
N ALA A 235 -8.09 -4.68 11.32
CA ALA A 235 -9.40 -4.26 10.83
C ALA A 235 -10.27 -5.45 10.42
N ASN A 236 -9.65 -6.51 9.90
CA ASN A 236 -10.28 -7.76 9.49
C ASN A 236 -11.60 -7.54 8.69
N PRO A 237 -11.58 -6.75 7.60
CA PRO A 237 -12.80 -6.45 6.84
C PRO A 237 -13.47 -7.74 6.38
N LYS A 238 -14.78 -7.86 6.62
CA LYS A 238 -15.61 -9.02 6.26
C LYS A 238 -15.04 -10.35 6.79
N ASP A 239 -14.30 -10.31 7.88
CA ASP A 239 -13.62 -11.45 8.50
C ASP A 239 -12.61 -12.20 7.60
N TYR A 240 -12.14 -11.54 6.53
CA TYR A 240 -11.24 -12.13 5.53
C TYR A 240 -9.89 -12.57 6.07
N PHE A 241 -9.44 -11.97 7.17
CA PHE A 241 -8.14 -12.21 7.79
C PHE A 241 -8.19 -13.02 9.09
N THR A 242 -9.34 -13.59 9.44
CA THR A 242 -9.56 -14.30 10.71
C THR A 242 -8.57 -15.44 10.94
N ASN A 243 -8.24 -16.19 9.88
CA ASN A 243 -7.31 -17.33 9.92
C ASN A 243 -6.00 -17.02 9.18
N SER A 244 -5.71 -15.75 8.91
CA SER A 244 -4.54 -15.32 8.16
C SER A 244 -3.30 -15.28 9.03
N LYS A 245 -2.16 -15.54 8.41
CA LYS A 245 -0.84 -15.29 8.99
C LYS A 245 -0.26 -14.00 8.40
N LEU A 246 0.50 -13.29 9.22
CA LEU A 246 1.21 -12.08 8.84
C LEU A 246 2.70 -12.22 9.11
N PHE A 247 3.51 -11.95 8.10
CA PHE A 247 4.95 -11.73 8.26
C PHE A 247 5.29 -10.25 7.97
N CYS A 248 5.94 -9.59 8.93
CA CYS A 248 6.43 -8.22 8.78
C CYS A 248 7.95 -8.22 8.68
N PHE A 249 8.48 -7.66 7.59
CA PHE A 249 9.91 -7.55 7.37
C PHE A 249 10.34 -6.08 7.35
N CYS A 250 11.22 -5.70 8.29
CA CYS A 250 11.76 -4.34 8.42
C CYS A 250 10.69 -3.23 8.51
N GLY A 251 9.58 -3.48 9.21
CA GLY A 251 8.46 -2.54 9.34
C GLY A 251 7.52 -2.87 10.50
N GLY A 252 6.35 -2.21 10.54
CA GLY A 252 5.32 -2.43 11.57
C GLY A 252 5.35 -1.43 12.73
N MET A 253 6.16 -0.37 12.63
CA MET A 253 6.16 0.74 13.59
C MET A 253 5.03 1.73 13.33
N THR A 254 4.63 2.47 14.37
CA THR A 254 3.65 3.56 14.28
C THR A 254 4.26 4.80 13.60
N ILE A 255 3.43 5.64 12.97
CA ILE A 255 3.90 6.79 12.17
C ILE A 255 4.70 7.78 13.02
N ASP A 256 4.28 8.05 14.26
CA ASP A 256 4.98 8.92 15.23
C ASP A 256 6.41 8.46 15.60
N ARG A 257 6.76 7.21 15.28
CA ARG A 257 8.09 6.64 15.51
C ARG A 257 8.88 6.40 14.23
N MET A 258 8.26 6.54 13.07
CA MET A 258 8.89 6.29 11.77
C MET A 258 9.89 7.39 11.45
N PHE A 259 11.08 7.03 10.96
CA PHE A 259 12.09 7.99 10.48
C PHE A 259 12.45 7.69 9.02
N PRO A 260 11.63 8.12 8.04
CA PRO A 260 11.75 7.69 6.65
C PRO A 260 12.77 8.50 5.82
N ILE A 261 13.68 9.23 6.47
CA ILE A 261 14.59 10.17 5.81
C ILE A 261 15.73 9.41 5.12
N SER A 262 15.80 9.51 3.80
CA SER A 262 16.86 8.92 2.96
C SER A 262 16.73 9.40 1.52
N LYS A 263 17.87 9.53 0.81
CA LYS A 263 17.91 9.74 -0.65
C LYS A 263 17.03 8.77 -1.44
N TYR A 264 16.77 7.57 -0.95
CA TYR A 264 15.97 6.56 -1.66
C TYR A 264 14.50 6.53 -1.26
N ILE A 265 14.11 7.17 -0.15
CA ILE A 265 12.76 7.04 0.43
C ILE A 265 12.03 8.39 0.41
N MET A 266 12.48 9.33 1.24
CA MET A 266 11.85 10.63 1.44
C MET A 266 12.90 11.62 1.97
N ASP A 267 12.82 12.88 1.57
CA ASP A 267 13.69 13.93 2.11
C ASP A 267 13.27 14.39 3.51
N GLY A 268 14.15 15.15 4.16
CA GLY A 268 13.97 15.55 5.55
C GLY A 268 12.74 16.44 5.76
N ARG A 269 12.53 17.41 4.87
CA ARG A 269 11.41 18.34 4.92
C ARG A 269 10.07 17.60 4.83
N ALA A 270 9.88 16.76 3.82
CA ALA A 270 8.63 16.04 3.64
C ALA A 270 8.33 15.13 4.84
N ALA A 271 9.36 14.46 5.40
CA ALA A 271 9.20 13.63 6.59
C ALA A 271 8.76 14.44 7.81
N ILE A 272 9.38 15.61 8.05
CA ILE A 272 9.03 16.51 9.16
C ILE A 272 7.63 17.09 8.97
N THR A 273 7.30 17.60 7.77
CA THR A 273 5.97 18.14 7.43
C THR A 273 4.90 17.08 7.68
N MET A 274 5.13 15.85 7.23
CA MET A 274 4.22 14.73 7.42
C MET A 274 4.02 14.42 8.91
N GLN A 275 5.10 14.23 9.67
CA GLN A 275 5.01 13.94 11.10
C GLN A 275 4.29 15.04 11.88
N LYS A 276 4.64 16.31 11.62
CA LYS A 276 4.02 17.48 12.25
C LYS A 276 2.51 17.52 11.97
N THR A 277 2.12 17.36 10.71
CA THR A 277 0.72 17.39 10.29
C THR A 277 -0.09 16.28 10.94
N PHE A 278 0.41 15.04 10.96
CA PHE A 278 -0.28 13.95 11.64
C PHE A 278 -0.34 14.14 13.16
N ALA A 279 0.70 14.69 13.80
CA ALA A 279 0.66 15.01 15.22
C ALA A 279 -0.41 16.08 15.54
N GLU A 280 -0.53 17.12 14.72
CA GLU A 280 -1.54 18.17 14.84
C GLU A 280 -2.96 17.62 14.61
N LEU A 281 -3.16 16.84 13.54
CA LEU A 281 -4.45 16.20 13.24
C LEU A 281 -4.89 15.26 14.37
N LEU A 282 -3.98 14.47 14.95
CA LEU A 282 -4.31 13.57 16.05
C LEU A 282 -4.61 14.31 17.35
N SER A 283 -3.83 15.35 17.69
CA SER A 283 -4.01 16.13 18.92
C SER A 283 -5.30 16.95 18.91
N THR A 284 -5.72 17.40 17.73
CA THR A 284 -6.98 18.14 17.55
C THR A 284 -8.18 17.23 17.25
N ASN A 285 -8.00 15.91 17.21
CA ASN A 285 -9.00 14.94 16.79
C ASN A 285 -9.64 15.31 15.43
N PHE A 286 -8.79 15.71 14.47
CA PHE A 286 -9.16 16.06 13.10
C PHE A 286 -10.18 17.20 13.01
N LYS A 287 -10.22 18.12 13.99
CA LYS A 287 -11.21 19.20 14.08
C LYS A 287 -11.33 20.05 12.80
N ASN A 288 -10.23 20.21 12.07
CA ASN A 288 -10.16 21.06 10.88
C ASN A 288 -10.19 20.27 9.56
N ASP A 289 -10.45 18.95 9.61
CA ASP A 289 -10.55 18.08 8.43
C ASP A 289 -11.73 17.13 8.63
N ASP A 290 -12.94 17.61 8.31
CA ASP A 290 -14.19 16.87 8.52
C ASP A 290 -14.20 15.52 7.81
N ARG A 291 -13.58 15.47 6.63
CA ARG A 291 -13.51 14.27 5.83
C ARG A 291 -12.61 13.23 6.48
N LEU A 292 -11.38 13.61 6.83
CA LEU A 292 -10.48 12.70 7.53
C LEU A 292 -11.03 12.32 8.91
N ARG A 293 -11.67 13.25 9.63
CA ARG A 293 -12.36 12.99 10.90
C ARG A 293 -13.41 11.89 10.77
N HIS A 294 -14.23 11.94 9.73
CA HIS A 294 -15.25 10.93 9.45
C HIS A 294 -14.64 9.54 9.27
N TYR A 295 -13.67 9.40 8.35
CA TYR A 295 -13.00 8.12 8.06
C TYR A 295 -12.13 7.59 9.21
N GLN A 296 -11.74 8.44 10.15
CA GLN A 296 -10.93 8.07 11.32
C GLN A 296 -11.75 7.88 12.60
N ASP A 297 -13.08 8.07 12.55
CA ASP A 297 -13.98 7.80 13.66
C ASP A 297 -14.31 6.31 13.71
N SER A 298 -13.94 5.64 14.80
CA SER A 298 -14.17 4.20 14.95
C SER A 298 -15.63 3.82 15.21
N ASN A 299 -16.49 4.79 15.54
CA ASN A 299 -17.93 4.56 15.65
C ASN A 299 -18.62 4.58 14.27
N LEU A 300 -18.03 5.28 13.30
CA LEU A 300 -18.52 5.35 11.93
C LEU A 300 -17.82 4.27 11.08
N HIS A 301 -16.49 4.26 11.11
CA HIS A 301 -15.64 3.35 10.35
C HIS A 301 -14.74 2.54 11.28
N PHE A 302 -15.26 1.46 11.85
CA PHE A 302 -14.50 0.64 12.82
C PHE A 302 -13.18 0.12 12.24
N GLY A 303 -13.22 -0.40 11.02
CA GLY A 303 -12.05 -0.96 10.31
C GLY A 303 -11.03 0.11 9.95
N GLU A 304 -11.47 1.19 9.31
CA GLU A 304 -10.58 2.25 8.84
C GLU A 304 -10.04 3.12 10.00
N GLY A 305 -10.75 3.16 11.13
CA GLY A 305 -10.26 3.75 12.38
C GLY A 305 -8.98 3.12 12.93
N TRP A 306 -8.54 1.96 12.42
CA TRP A 306 -7.22 1.42 12.72
C TRP A 306 -6.07 2.24 12.14
N PHE A 307 -6.27 3.02 11.08
CA PHE A 307 -5.28 3.97 10.59
C PHE A 307 -4.89 4.96 11.70
N LYS A 308 -5.87 5.64 12.32
CA LYS A 308 -5.65 6.54 13.48
C LYS A 308 -4.88 5.86 14.60
N ARG A 309 -5.23 4.61 14.92
CA ARG A 309 -4.60 3.84 16.00
C ARG A 309 -3.14 3.50 15.69
N CYS A 310 -2.78 3.34 14.43
CA CYS A 310 -1.41 3.09 13.98
C CYS A 310 -0.61 4.39 13.76
N CYS A 311 -1.26 5.57 13.79
CA CYS A 311 -0.55 6.84 13.65
C CYS A 311 0.25 7.26 14.91
N ALA A 312 -0.16 6.86 16.11
CA ALA A 312 0.54 7.24 17.35
C ALA A 312 0.58 6.16 18.44
N THR A 313 1.79 5.89 18.95
CA THR A 313 2.07 4.87 19.98
C THR A 313 1.18 5.00 21.23
N THR A 314 0.91 6.24 21.67
CA THR A 314 0.11 6.53 22.86
C THR A 314 -1.36 6.12 22.70
N ILE A 315 -1.89 6.26 21.49
CA ILE A 315 -3.24 5.81 21.13
C ILE A 315 -3.28 4.29 21.03
N THR A 316 -2.23 3.68 20.48
CA THR A 316 -2.08 2.23 20.37
C THR A 316 -2.03 1.59 21.76
N ARG A 317 -1.23 2.09 22.72
CA ARG A 317 -1.09 1.50 24.06
C ARG A 317 -2.40 1.46 24.87
N LYS A 318 -3.21 2.51 24.82
CA LYS A 318 -4.50 2.54 25.54
C LYS A 318 -5.49 1.50 25.01
N ASN A 319 -5.45 1.21 23.72
CA ASN A 319 -6.44 0.36 23.03
C ASN A 319 -5.96 -1.08 22.79
N VAL A 320 -4.65 -1.34 22.70
CA VAL A 320 -4.10 -2.70 22.64
C VAL A 320 -4.46 -3.47 23.91
N ASN A 321 -4.48 -2.82 25.07
CA ASN A 321 -4.92 -3.43 26.33
C ASN A 321 -6.41 -3.84 26.33
N SER A 322 -7.28 -3.16 25.56
CA SER A 322 -8.69 -3.52 25.44
C SER A 322 -8.94 -4.55 24.31
N ALA A 323 -8.27 -4.41 23.18
CA ALA A 323 -8.39 -5.32 22.04
C ALA A 323 -7.79 -6.71 22.31
N PHE A 324 -6.59 -6.81 22.92
CA PHE A 324 -6.01 -8.11 23.30
C PHE A 324 -6.79 -8.81 24.42
N CYS A 325 -7.42 -8.06 25.33
CA CYS A 325 -8.35 -8.64 26.31
C CYS A 325 -9.56 -9.28 25.62
N SER A 326 -10.13 -8.63 24.59
CA SER A 326 -11.23 -9.21 23.81
C SER A 326 -10.78 -10.45 23.00
N TRP A 327 -9.56 -10.44 22.47
CA TRP A 327 -9.00 -11.55 21.68
C TRP A 327 -8.70 -12.79 22.53
N ARG A 328 -8.26 -12.62 23.78
CA ARG A 328 -8.13 -13.72 24.76
C ARG A 328 -9.47 -14.27 25.25
N SER A 329 -10.54 -13.49 25.20
CA SER A 329 -11.87 -13.95 25.63
C SER A 329 -12.58 -14.83 24.59
N LYS A 330 -12.23 -14.71 23.30
CA LYS A 330 -12.79 -15.53 22.21
C LYS A 330 -12.00 -16.80 21.88
N SER A 331 -10.81 -16.97 22.46
CA SER A 331 -9.96 -18.18 22.32
C SER A 331 -10.05 -19.14 23.52
N LYS A 332 -11.03 -18.92 24.41
CA LYS A 332 -11.45 -19.88 25.42
C LYS A 332 -12.91 -20.26 25.18
N LEU A 333 -13.14 -21.17 24.24
CA LEU A 333 -14.25 -22.12 24.23
C LEU A 333 -13.85 -23.31 23.36
#